data_AF-A0AAV1CK61-F1
#
_entry.id   AF-A0AAV1CK61-F1
#
_cell.length_a   1.000
_cell.length_b   1.000
_cell.length_c   1.000
_cell.angle_alpha   90.00
_cell.angle_beta   90.00
_cell.angle_gamma   90.00
#
_symmetry.space_group_name_H-M   'P 1'
#
loop_
_entity.id
_entity.type
_entity.pdbx_description
1 polymer ?
#
loop_
_entity_poly.entity_id
_entity_poly.type
_entity_poly.pdbx_seq_one_letter_code
_entity_poly.pdbx_strand_id
1 'polypeptide(L)'
;MAVALSPAVSLRLKPFSAVRFFSLYRRASKTALYHQIHHFHSYHFTPHPTPPLSTLNSHRGRSFCSVVSAALSSGEATKTESFDKEEVKIGEKVGEFRKRLRIVDIKGGPDEGLNRLDETLVVKGWVRTVRAQSSISFIEINDGSCLSNMQCVLSSDAEGYDQVEKGLVLTGASIWVRGVLVKSQGSKQKVELKVEKIVLVGPSDPSFPIQKKRVSREFLRTKAHLRPRTNTFSAVARVRNSLAYATHKFFQDNGFIWVSSPIITASDCEGAGEQFCVTTLIPGSRETTHTPVAAIPSTKDGLIDWSQDFFGKPAFLTVSGQLNGETYATALSDVYTFGPTFRAENSNTSRHLAEFWMIEPELAFADLEDDMACATAYLQYVVQYVLENCQEDMAFFDTWIEKGIIKRLTDVVEKNFVQLTYTDAINLLLKAKKKFEFPVKWGCDLQSEHERYITEEAFAGCPVIIRDYPKACLFPLDY
;
A
#
# COMPACT_ATOMS: atom_id res chain seq x y z
N MET A 1 31.61 14.84 -54.58
CA MET A 1 31.19 16.25 -54.42
C MET A 1 30.41 16.35 -53.13
N ALA A 2 30.87 17.21 -52.24
CA ALA A 2 30.37 17.40 -50.89
C ALA A 2 29.12 18.29 -50.87
N VAL A 3 28.18 18.00 -49.95
CA VAL A 3 27.36 19.02 -49.30
C VAL A 3 27.29 18.66 -47.82
N ALA A 4 27.88 19.54 -47.00
CA ALA A 4 27.90 19.47 -45.56
C ALA A 4 26.58 20.01 -44.99
N LEU A 5 26.03 19.33 -43.98
CA LEU A 5 25.00 19.87 -43.10
C LEU A 5 25.59 20.01 -41.70
N SER A 6 25.69 21.26 -41.25
CA SER A 6 26.14 21.65 -39.92
C SER A 6 25.11 21.23 -38.85
N PRO A 7 25.53 20.73 -37.67
CA PRO A 7 24.65 20.63 -36.52
C PRO A 7 24.49 22.01 -35.86
N ALA A 8 23.24 22.33 -35.49
CA ALA A 8 22.87 23.56 -34.82
C ALA A 8 23.58 23.68 -33.46
N VAL A 9 24.03 24.91 -33.18
CA VAL A 9 24.90 25.28 -32.08
C VAL A 9 24.14 25.31 -30.75
N SER A 10 24.74 24.66 -29.76
CA SER A 10 24.43 24.70 -28.33
C SER A 10 24.31 26.12 -27.77
N LEU A 11 23.22 26.41 -27.05
CA LEU A 11 23.06 27.60 -26.21
C LEU A 11 24.03 27.52 -25.01
N ARG A 12 25.25 28.05 -25.18
CA ARG A 12 26.17 28.33 -24.08
C ARG A 12 25.69 29.54 -23.28
N LEU A 13 25.17 29.31 -22.08
CA LEU A 13 25.12 30.33 -21.03
C LEU A 13 26.54 30.59 -20.52
N LYS A 14 26.99 31.86 -20.57
CA LYS A 14 28.24 32.30 -19.97
C LYS A 14 28.08 32.44 -18.45
N PRO A 15 29.00 31.93 -17.62
CA PRO A 15 29.00 32.23 -16.20
C PRO A 15 29.70 33.58 -15.98
N PHE A 16 29.04 34.50 -15.30
CA PHE A 16 29.72 35.63 -14.66
C PHE A 16 29.51 35.55 -13.15
N SER A 17 30.59 35.90 -12.46
CA SER A 17 30.67 36.28 -11.04
C SER A 17 30.90 35.14 -10.04
N ALA A 18 32.18 34.85 -9.82
CA ALA A 18 32.66 34.22 -8.61
C ALA A 18 32.40 35.16 -7.42
N VAL A 19 31.50 34.77 -6.52
CA VAL A 19 31.36 35.36 -5.20
C VAL A 19 32.08 34.44 -4.21
N ARG A 20 33.23 34.89 -3.70
CA ARG A 20 33.96 34.22 -2.61
C ARG A 20 33.23 34.46 -1.30
N PHE A 21 32.63 33.42 -0.72
CA PHE A 21 32.33 33.40 0.70
C PHE A 21 33.50 32.74 1.44
N PHE A 22 34.23 33.54 2.22
CA PHE A 22 35.13 33.03 3.24
C PHE A 22 34.28 32.50 4.40
N SER A 23 34.24 31.17 4.57
CA SER A 23 33.86 30.56 5.83
C SER A 23 35.12 29.95 6.45
N LEU A 24 35.60 30.61 7.49
CA LEU A 24 36.63 30.10 8.38
C LEU A 24 35.98 29.04 9.29
N TYR A 25 36.20 27.77 9.01
CA TYR A 25 36.07 26.74 10.05
C TYR A 25 37.31 25.87 10.12
N ARG A 26 37.87 25.84 11.33
CA ARG A 26 39.11 25.18 11.72
C ARG A 26 39.04 23.67 11.51
N ARG A 27 40.08 23.15 10.87
CA ARG A 27 40.48 21.74 10.88
C ARG A 27 40.95 21.37 12.29
N ALA A 28 40.29 20.44 12.97
CA ALA A 28 40.85 19.76 14.13
C ALA A 28 41.37 18.38 13.70
N SER A 29 42.66 18.14 13.97
CA SER A 29 43.41 16.94 13.62
C SER A 29 43.09 15.77 14.55
N LYS A 30 43.16 14.56 13.99
CA LYS A 30 43.18 13.26 14.67
C LYS A 30 44.44 13.08 15.54
N THR A 31 44.28 12.49 16.72
CA THR A 31 45.07 11.45 17.43
C THR A 31 44.64 11.47 18.92
N ALA A 32 44.63 10.43 19.74
CA ALA A 32 44.60 8.96 19.64
C ALA A 32 44.44 8.43 21.09
N LEU A 33 43.90 7.22 21.25
CA LEU A 33 44.30 6.12 22.17
C LEU A 33 43.19 5.49 23.05
N TYR A 34 43.06 4.17 22.82
CA TYR A 34 42.97 3.03 23.75
C TYR A 34 41.71 2.71 24.58
N HIS A 35 41.31 1.44 24.38
CA HIS A 35 40.67 0.48 25.28
C HIS A 35 40.11 0.97 26.61
N GLN A 36 38.81 0.74 26.81
CA GLN A 36 38.33 0.03 28.00
C GLN A 36 36.98 -0.66 27.75
N ILE A 37 36.98 -1.95 28.07
CA ILE A 37 35.83 -2.85 28.16
C ILE A 37 35.01 -2.43 29.36
N HIS A 38 33.72 -2.14 29.21
CA HIS A 38 32.76 -2.24 30.32
C HIS A 38 31.36 -2.62 29.84
N HIS A 39 30.80 -3.59 30.56
CA HIS A 39 29.44 -4.12 30.49
C HIS A 39 28.36 -3.03 30.35
N PHE A 40 27.43 -3.21 29.41
CA PHE A 40 26.15 -2.51 29.44
C PHE A 40 25.10 -3.35 30.15
N HIS A 41 24.65 -2.85 31.30
CA HIS A 41 23.45 -3.28 32.00
C HIS A 41 22.20 -2.83 31.22
N SER A 42 21.23 -3.73 31.17
CA SER A 42 19.83 -3.49 30.80
C SER A 42 19.26 -2.35 31.64
N TYR A 43 18.74 -1.30 30.99
CA TYR A 43 17.84 -0.34 31.62
C TYR A 43 16.41 -0.61 31.15
N HIS A 44 15.67 -1.26 32.06
CA HIS A 44 14.21 -1.28 32.06
C HIS A 44 13.68 0.15 32.25
N PHE A 45 12.90 0.64 31.29
CA PHE A 45 12.03 1.80 31.49
C PHE A 45 10.71 1.33 32.11
N THR A 46 10.43 1.80 33.33
CA THR A 46 9.11 1.77 33.96
C THR A 46 8.43 3.14 33.80
N PRO A 47 7.10 3.20 33.59
CA PRO A 47 6.39 4.45 33.39
C PRO A 47 5.96 5.06 34.72
N HIS A 48 6.14 6.38 34.88
CA HIS A 48 5.57 7.14 35.99
C HIS A 48 4.77 8.35 35.49
N PRO A 49 3.82 8.84 36.30
CA PRO A 49 2.48 9.20 35.86
C PRO A 49 2.29 10.69 35.57
N THR A 50 1.21 10.98 34.84
CA THR A 50 0.68 12.31 34.53
C THR A 50 0.36 13.13 35.80
N PRO A 51 0.68 14.44 35.81
CA PRO A 51 0.13 15.38 36.80
C PRO A 51 -1.09 16.16 36.23
N PRO A 52 -1.97 16.69 37.10
CA PRO A 52 -3.29 17.16 36.72
C PRO A 52 -3.32 18.62 36.21
N LEU A 53 -4.39 18.92 35.46
CA LEU A 53 -4.77 20.25 34.97
C LEU A 53 -4.73 21.31 36.08
N SER A 54 -4.09 22.44 35.80
CA SER A 54 -4.37 23.72 36.46
C SER A 54 -4.62 24.80 35.41
N THR A 55 -5.71 25.52 35.61
CA THR A 55 -6.23 26.62 34.80
C THR A 55 -5.40 27.87 35.02
N LEU A 56 -4.84 28.43 33.94
CA LEU A 56 -4.30 29.78 33.93
C LEU A 56 -4.61 30.46 32.60
N ASN A 57 -5.63 31.32 32.67
CA ASN A 57 -5.95 32.34 31.67
C ASN A 57 -4.72 33.22 31.41
N SER A 58 -4.26 33.30 30.17
CA SER A 58 -3.60 34.51 29.68
C SER A 58 -3.93 34.74 28.21
N HIS A 59 -4.75 35.77 27.99
CA HIS A 59 -5.03 36.31 26.67
C HIS A 59 -3.77 36.91 26.07
N ARG A 60 -3.36 36.43 24.89
CA ARG A 60 -2.59 37.22 23.91
C ARG A 60 -3.13 36.94 22.51
N GLY A 61 -4.09 37.77 22.11
CA GLY A 61 -4.57 37.82 20.73
C GLY A 61 -3.50 38.38 19.79
N ARG A 62 -3.26 37.68 18.68
CA ARG A 62 -2.74 38.28 17.45
C ARG A 62 -3.80 38.07 16.38
N SER A 63 -4.50 39.14 16.07
CA SER A 63 -5.48 39.25 14.99
C SER A 63 -4.74 39.44 13.67
N PHE A 64 -5.06 38.61 12.68
CA PHE A 64 -4.78 38.89 11.27
C PHE A 64 -6.04 39.58 10.69
N CYS A 65 -5.92 40.87 10.38
CA CYS A 65 -6.94 41.62 9.64
C CYS A 65 -6.86 41.27 8.14
N SER A 66 -7.92 40.67 7.59
CA SER A 66 -8.21 40.74 6.17
C SER A 66 -9.06 41.99 5.90
N VAL A 67 -8.52 42.90 5.11
CA VAL A 67 -9.21 44.10 4.65
C VAL A 67 -10.11 43.70 3.49
N VAL A 68 -11.43 43.77 3.68
CA VAL A 68 -12.39 43.81 2.56
C VAL A 68 -12.99 45.20 2.53
N SER A 69 -12.76 45.87 1.40
CA SER A 69 -13.26 47.21 1.09
C SER A 69 -14.74 47.15 0.72
N ALA A 70 -15.57 47.98 1.36
CA ALA A 70 -16.82 48.47 0.78
C ALA A 70 -17.25 49.75 1.52
N ALA A 71 -17.29 50.85 0.78
CA ALA A 71 -17.85 52.13 1.20
C ALA A 71 -19.34 52.19 0.87
N LEU A 72 -20.18 52.60 1.83
CA LEU A 72 -21.14 53.72 1.76
C LEU A 72 -22.20 53.61 2.86
N SER A 73 -22.51 54.77 3.43
CA SER A 73 -23.31 55.01 4.63
C SER A 73 -24.81 55.06 4.38
N SER A 74 -25.57 54.67 5.41
CA SER A 74 -26.88 55.18 5.91
C SER A 74 -27.62 53.96 6.46
N GLY A 75 -28.16 53.91 7.68
CA GLY A 75 -28.57 54.94 8.60
C GLY A 75 -29.99 54.58 9.02
N GLU A 76 -30.17 53.60 9.91
CA GLU A 76 -31.38 53.47 10.72
C GLU A 76 -31.19 52.50 11.88
N ALA A 77 -31.63 52.93 13.06
CA ALA A 77 -31.48 52.23 14.33
C ALA A 77 -32.68 51.31 14.57
N THR A 78 -32.42 50.04 14.89
CA THR A 78 -33.45 49.12 15.37
C THR A 78 -32.88 48.18 16.44
N LYS A 79 -33.43 48.35 17.64
CA LYS A 79 -33.51 47.46 18.81
C LYS A 79 -32.48 46.32 18.92
N THR A 80 -31.59 46.47 19.90
CA THR A 80 -30.74 45.42 20.45
C THR A 80 -31.61 44.37 21.18
N GLU A 81 -31.90 43.25 20.51
CA GLU A 81 -32.26 42.02 21.19
C GLU A 81 -30.98 41.29 21.61
N SER A 82 -30.86 41.02 22.92
CA SER A 82 -29.79 40.24 23.50
C SER A 82 -29.91 38.79 23.05
N PHE A 83 -29.18 38.41 22.00
CA PHE A 83 -28.88 37.02 21.73
C PHE A 83 -27.85 36.55 22.74
N ASP A 84 -28.28 35.71 23.68
CA ASP A 84 -27.40 34.91 24.51
C ASP A 84 -26.39 34.21 23.59
N LYS A 85 -25.11 34.49 23.81
CA LYS A 85 -24.02 33.78 23.16
C LYS A 85 -23.99 32.36 23.73
N GLU A 86 -24.75 31.45 23.12
CA GLU A 86 -24.36 30.05 23.16
C GLU A 86 -22.98 29.94 22.50
N GLU A 87 -21.95 29.77 23.32
CA GLU A 87 -20.66 29.27 22.85
C GLU A 87 -20.89 27.90 22.21
N VAL A 88 -21.05 27.88 20.89
CA VAL A 88 -21.05 26.65 20.11
C VAL A 88 -19.67 26.03 20.24
N LYS A 89 -19.55 25.04 21.13
CA LYS A 89 -18.40 24.14 21.17
C LYS A 89 -18.28 23.47 19.79
N ILE A 90 -17.33 23.92 18.99
CA ILE A 90 -16.90 23.24 17.76
C ILE A 90 -16.19 21.95 18.21
N GLY A 91 -16.96 20.90 18.48
CA GLY A 91 -16.42 19.66 19.05
C GLY A 91 -17.21 18.39 18.75
N GLU A 92 -18.52 18.47 18.55
CA GLU A 92 -19.38 17.27 18.41
C GLU A 92 -20.36 17.38 17.24
N LYS A 93 -19.84 17.50 16.01
CA LYS A 93 -20.65 17.35 14.79
C LYS A 93 -20.10 16.31 13.81
N VAL A 94 -19.27 15.38 14.28
CA VAL A 94 -18.94 14.19 13.49
C VAL A 94 -20.00 13.14 13.81
N GLY A 95 -20.83 12.80 12.83
CA GLY A 95 -21.87 11.79 13.01
C GLY A 95 -21.28 10.42 13.33
N GLU A 96 -21.92 9.65 14.21
CA GLU A 96 -21.47 8.29 14.53
C GLU A 96 -21.67 7.34 13.34
N PHE A 97 -20.58 6.75 12.89
CA PHE A 97 -20.64 5.68 11.88
C PHE A 97 -21.14 4.38 12.53
N ARG A 98 -22.37 3.98 12.22
CA ARG A 98 -22.96 2.74 12.73
C ARG A 98 -22.23 1.51 12.17
N LYS A 99 -21.33 0.94 12.97
CA LYS A 99 -20.60 -0.29 12.63
C LYS A 99 -21.49 -1.51 12.83
N ARG A 100 -21.48 -2.44 11.86
CA ARG A 100 -21.98 -3.80 12.09
C ARG A 100 -20.98 -4.56 12.95
N LEU A 101 -21.46 -5.48 13.78
CA LEU A 101 -20.60 -6.44 14.46
C LEU A 101 -20.00 -7.41 13.43
N ARG A 102 -18.67 -7.54 13.41
CA ARG A 102 -17.94 -8.45 12.51
C ARG A 102 -17.47 -9.68 13.27
N ILE A 103 -17.16 -10.76 12.55
CA ILE A 103 -16.65 -12.00 13.16
C ILE A 103 -15.33 -11.75 13.91
N VAL A 104 -14.44 -10.92 13.36
CA VAL A 104 -13.19 -10.52 14.03
C VAL A 104 -13.44 -9.81 15.36
N ASP A 105 -14.53 -9.04 15.48
CA ASP A 105 -14.89 -8.32 16.71
C ASP A 105 -15.54 -9.26 17.76
N ILE A 106 -15.91 -10.49 17.38
CA ILE A 106 -16.46 -11.50 18.29
C ILE A 106 -15.35 -12.38 18.83
N LYS A 107 -14.44 -12.84 17.95
CA LYS A 107 -13.48 -13.89 18.31
C LYS A 107 -12.06 -13.68 17.79
N GLY A 108 -11.72 -12.48 17.32
CA GLY A 108 -10.36 -12.15 16.88
C GLY A 108 -9.38 -11.86 18.04
N GLY A 109 -9.89 -11.71 19.27
CA GLY A 109 -9.08 -11.52 20.48
C GLY A 109 -8.44 -12.81 21.00
N PRO A 110 -7.52 -12.71 21.98
CA PRO A 110 -6.77 -13.84 22.52
C PRO A 110 -7.65 -14.90 23.23
N ASP A 111 -8.82 -14.51 23.72
CA ASP A 111 -9.81 -15.39 24.34
C ASP A 111 -10.74 -16.08 23.32
N GLU A 112 -10.66 -15.67 22.04
CA GLU A 112 -11.48 -16.15 20.92
C GLU A 112 -12.99 -16.12 21.18
N GLY A 113 -13.45 -15.08 21.90
CA GLY A 113 -14.87 -14.81 22.15
C GLY A 113 -15.45 -15.48 23.38
N LEU A 114 -14.62 -16.11 24.22
CA LEU A 114 -15.06 -16.69 25.49
C LEU A 114 -15.57 -15.64 26.49
N ASN A 115 -15.15 -14.38 26.38
CA ASN A 115 -15.66 -13.30 27.21
C ASN A 115 -17.06 -12.81 26.81
N ARG A 116 -17.62 -13.30 25.70
CA ARG A 116 -18.93 -12.91 25.16
C ARG A 116 -19.98 -14.01 25.23
N LEU A 117 -19.72 -15.04 26.05
CA LEU A 117 -20.66 -16.13 26.25
C LEU A 117 -22.00 -15.60 26.76
N ASP A 118 -23.08 -16.27 26.33
CA ASP A 118 -24.47 -15.96 26.66
C ASP A 118 -24.99 -14.63 26.05
N GLU A 119 -24.15 -13.88 25.33
CA GLU A 119 -24.61 -12.73 24.55
C GLU A 119 -25.45 -13.17 23.34
N THR A 120 -26.57 -12.46 23.11
CA THR A 120 -27.33 -12.59 21.87
C THR A 120 -26.70 -11.70 20.79
N LEU A 121 -26.15 -12.32 19.76
CA LEU A 121 -25.41 -11.65 18.69
C LEU A 121 -26.11 -11.77 17.34
N VAL A 122 -25.83 -10.80 16.47
CA VAL A 122 -26.25 -10.82 15.07
C VAL A 122 -25.01 -10.88 14.19
N VAL A 123 -24.89 -11.95 13.41
CA VAL A 123 -23.81 -12.19 12.46
C VAL A 123 -24.37 -12.16 11.04
N LYS A 124 -23.67 -11.47 10.13
CA LYS A 124 -24.04 -11.39 8.71
C LYS A 124 -22.83 -11.73 7.85
N GLY A 125 -23.00 -12.63 6.90
CA GLY A 125 -21.90 -13.02 6.03
C GLY A 125 -22.32 -14.00 4.96
N TRP A 126 -21.31 -14.62 4.35
CA TRP A 126 -21.49 -15.62 3.30
C TRP A 126 -21.23 -17.02 3.83
N VAL A 127 -22.09 -17.94 3.43
CA VAL A 127 -22.00 -19.35 3.77
C VAL A 127 -20.77 -19.96 3.11
N ARG A 128 -19.87 -20.50 3.92
CA ARG A 128 -18.67 -21.22 3.47
C ARG A 128 -18.94 -22.71 3.32
N THR A 129 -19.67 -23.29 4.27
CA THR A 129 -20.10 -24.68 4.21
C THR A 129 -21.42 -24.84 4.95
N VAL A 130 -22.24 -25.80 4.50
CA VAL A 130 -23.45 -26.25 5.18
C VAL A 130 -23.37 -27.76 5.34
N ARG A 131 -23.66 -28.24 6.54
CA ARG A 131 -23.81 -29.67 6.85
C ARG A 131 -25.17 -29.86 7.51
N ALA A 132 -26.16 -30.22 6.71
CA ALA A 132 -27.51 -30.49 7.19
C ALA A 132 -27.61 -31.95 7.68
N GLN A 133 -28.21 -32.14 8.86
CA GLN A 133 -28.64 -33.44 9.40
C GLN A 133 -30.15 -33.34 9.72
N SER A 134 -30.78 -34.45 10.07
CA SER A 134 -32.24 -34.53 10.21
C SER A 134 -32.85 -33.54 11.20
N SER A 135 -32.16 -33.18 12.28
CA SER A 135 -32.67 -32.25 13.32
C SER A 135 -31.74 -31.07 13.63
N ILE A 136 -30.51 -31.10 13.13
CA ILE A 136 -29.47 -30.10 13.41
C ILE A 136 -28.69 -29.83 12.13
N SER A 137 -28.44 -28.55 11.85
CA SER A 137 -27.63 -28.10 10.74
C SER A 137 -26.44 -27.27 11.24
N PHE A 138 -25.26 -27.52 10.68
CA PHE A 138 -24.06 -26.75 10.97
C PHE A 138 -23.72 -25.87 9.77
N ILE A 139 -23.72 -24.55 9.97
CA ILE A 139 -23.41 -23.56 8.93
C ILE A 139 -22.15 -22.82 9.34
N GLU A 140 -21.14 -22.80 8.47
CA GLU A 140 -19.98 -21.94 8.65
C GLU A 140 -20.16 -20.65 7.86
N ILE A 141 -20.04 -19.51 8.54
CA ILE A 141 -20.19 -18.17 7.96
C ILE A 141 -18.85 -17.46 7.97
N ASN A 142 -18.52 -16.73 6.91
CA ASN A 142 -17.41 -15.78 6.88
C ASN A 142 -17.89 -14.43 6.33
N ASP A 143 -17.44 -13.34 6.95
CA ASP A 143 -17.82 -11.97 6.58
C ASP A 143 -16.66 -11.16 5.98
N GLY A 144 -15.50 -11.82 5.76
CA GLY A 144 -14.26 -11.25 5.23
C GLY A 144 -13.36 -10.59 6.27
N SER A 145 -13.84 -10.37 7.51
CA SER A 145 -13.12 -9.59 8.52
C SER A 145 -11.88 -10.27 9.10
N CYS A 146 -11.85 -11.61 9.08
CA CYS A 146 -10.74 -12.46 9.50
C CYS A 146 -10.72 -13.75 8.66
N LEU A 147 -9.68 -14.58 8.82
CA LEU A 147 -9.60 -15.87 8.12
C LEU A 147 -10.60 -16.86 8.72
N SER A 148 -10.75 -16.84 10.04
CA SER A 148 -11.64 -17.70 10.80
C SER A 148 -13.12 -17.55 10.44
N ASN A 149 -13.82 -18.68 10.37
CA ASN A 149 -15.29 -18.73 10.19
C ASN A 149 -16.02 -18.71 11.54
N MET A 150 -17.25 -18.20 11.57
CA MET A 150 -18.17 -18.41 12.69
C MET A 150 -19.02 -19.67 12.44
N GLN A 151 -18.96 -20.64 13.35
CA GLN A 151 -19.86 -21.80 13.31
C GLN A 151 -21.22 -21.42 13.90
N CYS A 152 -22.27 -21.71 13.15
CA CYS A 152 -23.66 -21.53 13.54
C CYS A 152 -24.34 -22.90 13.64
N VAL A 153 -24.87 -23.22 14.81
CA VAL A 153 -25.61 -24.46 15.08
C VAL A 153 -27.09 -24.13 15.06
N LEU A 154 -27.79 -24.70 14.08
CA LEU A 154 -29.20 -24.44 13.81
C LEU A 154 -30.01 -25.70 14.11
N SER A 155 -30.88 -25.63 15.11
CA SER A 155 -31.81 -26.72 15.45
C SER A 155 -33.16 -26.51 14.74
N SER A 156 -33.97 -27.57 14.63
CA SER A 156 -35.25 -27.55 13.92
C SER A 156 -36.29 -26.57 14.49
N ASP A 157 -36.11 -26.12 15.73
CA ASP A 157 -36.92 -25.12 16.42
C ASP A 157 -36.55 -23.67 16.10
N ALA A 158 -35.41 -23.43 15.42
CA ALA A 158 -34.97 -22.08 15.06
C ALA A 158 -35.87 -21.45 13.97
N GLU A 159 -36.17 -20.16 14.11
CA GLU A 159 -36.96 -19.42 13.14
C GLU A 159 -36.22 -19.38 11.79
N GLY A 160 -36.86 -19.88 10.73
CA GLY A 160 -36.29 -19.94 9.38
C GLY A 160 -35.51 -21.22 9.05
N TYR A 161 -35.55 -22.24 9.91
CA TYR A 161 -34.94 -23.56 9.63
C TYR A 161 -35.40 -24.19 8.30
N ASP A 162 -36.66 -23.94 7.92
CA ASP A 162 -37.25 -24.42 6.68
C ASP A 162 -36.48 -23.96 5.42
N GLN A 163 -35.79 -22.81 5.48
CA GLN A 163 -34.94 -22.34 4.39
C GLN A 163 -33.72 -23.25 4.17
N VAL A 164 -33.18 -23.83 5.24
CA VAL A 164 -32.07 -24.78 5.18
C VAL A 164 -32.57 -26.15 4.72
N GLU A 165 -33.70 -26.61 5.27
CA GLU A 165 -34.33 -27.89 4.91
C GLU A 165 -34.72 -27.95 3.42
N LYS A 166 -35.26 -26.85 2.87
CA LYS A 166 -35.58 -26.70 1.45
C LYS A 166 -34.34 -26.54 0.55
N GLY A 167 -33.13 -26.52 1.12
CA GLY A 167 -31.89 -26.39 0.36
C GLY A 167 -31.65 -24.99 -0.23
N LEU A 168 -32.26 -23.94 0.32
CA LEU A 168 -32.07 -22.57 -0.17
C LEU A 168 -30.77 -21.93 0.34
N VAL A 169 -30.28 -22.38 1.49
CA VAL A 169 -29.03 -21.93 2.10
C VAL A 169 -27.87 -22.78 1.58
N LEU A 170 -27.28 -22.35 0.45
CA LEU A 170 -26.16 -23.03 -0.21
C LEU A 170 -24.83 -22.32 0.04
N THR A 171 -23.72 -23.01 -0.25
CA THR A 171 -22.38 -22.40 -0.29
C THR A 171 -22.39 -21.16 -1.20
N GLY A 172 -21.90 -20.03 -0.69
CA GLY A 172 -21.90 -18.74 -1.39
C GLY A 172 -23.12 -17.87 -1.12
N ALA A 173 -24.18 -18.40 -0.49
CA ALA A 173 -25.37 -17.62 -0.14
C ALA A 173 -25.03 -16.59 0.95
N SER A 174 -25.73 -15.45 0.94
CA SER A 174 -25.61 -14.44 2.00
C SER A 174 -26.75 -14.59 2.99
N ILE A 175 -26.41 -14.60 4.28
CA ILE A 175 -27.37 -14.84 5.36
C ILE A 175 -27.19 -13.83 6.50
N TRP A 176 -28.29 -13.61 7.21
CA TRP A 176 -28.36 -12.90 8.47
C TRP A 176 -28.76 -13.91 9.54
N VAL A 177 -28.01 -13.96 10.64
CA VAL A 177 -28.19 -14.95 11.70
C VAL A 177 -28.19 -14.24 13.04
N ARG A 178 -29.20 -14.51 13.85
CA ARG A 178 -29.27 -14.12 15.27
C ARG A 178 -29.24 -15.36 16.14
N GLY A 179 -28.42 -15.33 17.18
CA GLY A 179 -28.32 -16.43 18.12
C GLY A 179 -27.54 -16.07 19.38
N VAL A 180 -27.47 -17.02 20.30
CA VAL A 180 -26.72 -16.89 21.55
C VAL A 180 -25.33 -17.49 21.37
N LEU A 181 -24.29 -16.75 21.76
CA LEU A 181 -22.92 -17.27 21.72
C LEU A 181 -22.71 -18.26 22.88
N VAL A 182 -22.31 -19.48 22.56
CA VAL A 182 -22.09 -20.54 23.54
C VAL A 182 -20.71 -21.15 23.38
N LYS A 183 -20.25 -21.84 24.42
CA LYS A 183 -19.02 -22.62 24.35
C LYS A 183 -19.21 -23.77 23.35
N SER A 184 -18.28 -23.88 22.42
CA SER A 184 -18.31 -24.93 21.41
C SER A 184 -18.11 -26.31 22.04
N GLN A 185 -18.89 -27.29 21.57
CA GLN A 185 -18.67 -28.70 21.89
C GLN A 185 -17.58 -29.34 21.01
N GLY A 186 -17.23 -28.70 19.89
CA GLY A 186 -16.19 -29.16 18.97
C GLY A 186 -14.78 -28.69 19.36
N SER A 187 -13.76 -29.47 19.01
CA SER A 187 -12.36 -29.17 19.34
C SER A 187 -11.68 -28.15 18.42
N LYS A 188 -12.32 -27.77 17.29
CA LYS A 188 -11.72 -26.88 16.27
C LYS A 188 -11.97 -25.40 16.53
N GLN A 189 -12.85 -25.05 17.47
CA GLN A 189 -13.20 -23.68 17.81
C GLN A 189 -13.61 -23.59 19.27
N LYS A 190 -13.37 -22.45 19.92
CA LYS A 190 -13.73 -22.24 21.34
C LYS A 190 -15.20 -21.88 21.56
N VAL A 191 -15.80 -21.18 20.60
CA VAL A 191 -17.20 -20.70 20.66
C VAL A 191 -17.96 -21.04 19.38
N GLU A 192 -19.28 -21.14 19.50
CA GLU A 192 -20.21 -21.28 18.38
C GLU A 192 -21.52 -20.52 18.67
N LEU A 193 -22.24 -20.17 17.62
CA LEU A 193 -23.51 -19.45 17.73
C LEU A 193 -24.68 -20.45 17.71
N LYS A 194 -25.39 -20.60 18.83
CA LYS A 194 -26.65 -21.33 18.86
C LYS A 194 -27.74 -20.45 18.27
N VAL A 195 -28.21 -20.79 17.07
CA VAL A 195 -29.05 -19.90 16.27
C VAL A 195 -30.50 -19.92 16.74
N GLU A 196 -31.06 -18.73 16.94
CA GLU A 196 -32.47 -18.51 17.21
C GLU A 196 -33.25 -18.18 15.93
N LYS A 197 -32.63 -17.43 15.02
CA LYS A 197 -33.25 -16.98 13.76
C LYS A 197 -32.23 -16.91 12.62
N ILE A 198 -32.63 -17.42 11.45
CA ILE A 198 -31.88 -17.30 10.20
C ILE A 198 -32.75 -16.66 9.11
N VAL A 199 -32.15 -15.75 8.35
CA VAL A 199 -32.77 -15.12 7.19
C VAL A 199 -31.82 -15.21 6.00
N LEU A 200 -32.28 -15.83 4.91
CA LEU A 200 -31.62 -15.78 3.62
C LEU A 200 -31.76 -14.36 3.05
N VAL A 201 -30.63 -13.68 2.90
CA VAL A 201 -30.57 -12.31 2.34
C VAL A 201 -30.45 -12.37 0.82
N GLY A 202 -29.66 -13.32 0.32
CA GLY A 202 -29.43 -13.50 -1.10
C GLY A 202 -29.04 -14.94 -1.41
N PRO A 203 -29.73 -15.61 -2.36
CA PRO A 203 -29.44 -16.98 -2.72
C PRO A 203 -28.09 -17.10 -3.44
N SER A 204 -27.60 -18.33 -3.56
CA SER A 204 -26.44 -18.67 -4.39
C SER A 204 -26.82 -19.74 -5.39
N ASP A 205 -26.39 -19.57 -6.63
CA ASP A 205 -26.62 -20.55 -7.69
C ASP A 205 -25.76 -21.81 -7.44
N PRO A 206 -26.27 -23.02 -7.68
CA PRO A 206 -25.47 -24.26 -7.58
C PRO A 206 -24.21 -24.28 -8.46
N SER A 207 -24.20 -23.52 -9.57
CA SER A 207 -23.05 -23.33 -10.46
C SER A 207 -21.96 -22.42 -9.89
N PHE A 208 -22.12 -21.92 -8.66
CA PHE A 208 -21.12 -21.10 -7.97
C PHE A 208 -19.72 -21.73 -8.07
N PRO A 209 -18.72 -21.06 -8.68
CA PRO A 209 -17.49 -21.72 -9.09
C PRO A 209 -16.54 -22.04 -7.94
N ILE A 210 -16.70 -21.40 -6.78
CA ILE A 210 -15.84 -21.57 -5.60
C ILE A 210 -16.51 -22.54 -4.62
N GLN A 211 -16.56 -23.80 -5.03
CA GLN A 211 -17.06 -24.88 -4.18
C GLN A 211 -16.02 -25.29 -3.11
N LYS A 212 -16.43 -26.15 -2.16
CA LYS A 212 -15.55 -26.74 -1.14
C LYS A 212 -14.60 -27.80 -1.73
N LYS A 213 -13.84 -27.43 -2.76
CA LYS A 213 -12.82 -28.25 -3.43
C LYS A 213 -11.60 -27.41 -3.72
N ARG A 214 -10.44 -28.07 -3.85
CA ARG A 214 -9.21 -27.39 -4.24
C ARG A 214 -9.37 -26.84 -5.66
N VAL A 215 -9.03 -25.58 -5.84
CA VAL A 215 -9.02 -24.87 -7.12
C VAL A 215 -7.62 -24.31 -7.37
N SER A 216 -7.18 -24.32 -8.62
CA SER A 216 -5.87 -23.76 -8.99
C SER A 216 -5.87 -22.24 -8.93
N ARG A 217 -4.68 -21.64 -8.81
CA ARG A 217 -4.54 -20.17 -8.83
C ARG A 217 -4.88 -19.62 -10.21
N GLU A 218 -4.57 -20.36 -11.26
CA GLU A 218 -4.88 -20.06 -12.66
C GLU A 218 -6.39 -19.95 -12.87
N PHE A 219 -7.16 -20.94 -12.37
CA PHE A 219 -8.62 -20.87 -12.43
C PHE A 219 -9.15 -19.66 -11.65
N LEU A 220 -8.63 -19.38 -10.46
CA LEU A 220 -9.04 -18.23 -9.65
C LEU A 220 -8.72 -16.88 -10.31
N ARG A 221 -7.67 -16.79 -11.15
CA ARG A 221 -7.41 -15.59 -11.98
C ARG A 221 -8.54 -15.34 -12.98
N THR A 222 -9.13 -16.39 -13.57
CA THR A 222 -10.30 -16.24 -14.48
C THR A 222 -11.58 -15.79 -13.75
N LYS A 223 -11.62 -15.93 -12.42
CA LYS A 223 -12.74 -15.55 -11.54
C LYS A 223 -12.33 -14.47 -10.55
N ALA A 224 -11.57 -13.46 -11.01
CA ALA A 224 -11.01 -12.40 -10.18
C ALA A 224 -12.05 -11.66 -9.32
N HIS A 225 -13.28 -11.49 -9.82
CA HIS A 225 -14.40 -10.86 -9.10
C HIS A 225 -14.94 -11.70 -7.92
N LEU A 226 -14.68 -13.01 -7.89
CA LEU A 226 -15.13 -13.92 -6.81
C LEU A 226 -13.99 -14.43 -5.92
N ARG A 227 -12.75 -14.49 -6.43
CA ARG A 227 -11.61 -15.06 -5.68
C ARG A 227 -11.37 -14.45 -4.30
N PRO A 228 -11.70 -13.16 -3.99
CA PRO A 228 -11.56 -12.64 -2.63
C PRO A 228 -12.39 -13.40 -1.58
N ARG A 229 -13.38 -14.19 -2.01
CA ARG A 229 -14.14 -15.09 -1.13
C ARG A 229 -13.42 -16.40 -0.79
N THR A 230 -12.17 -16.60 -1.24
CA THR A 230 -11.32 -17.73 -0.86
C THR A 230 -10.38 -17.36 0.28
N ASN A 231 -9.88 -18.36 1.02
CA ASN A 231 -8.95 -18.12 2.14
C ASN A 231 -7.71 -17.34 1.67
N THR A 232 -7.03 -17.83 0.64
CA THR A 232 -5.79 -17.23 0.12
C THR A 232 -5.97 -15.77 -0.29
N PHE A 233 -6.95 -15.46 -1.15
CA PHE A 233 -7.08 -14.09 -1.66
C PHE A 233 -7.74 -13.15 -0.65
N SER A 234 -8.54 -13.64 0.29
CA SER A 234 -9.01 -12.84 1.43
C SER A 234 -7.84 -12.43 2.34
N ALA A 235 -6.93 -13.35 2.65
CA ALA A 235 -5.74 -13.09 3.44
C ALA A 235 -4.79 -12.11 2.72
N VAL A 236 -4.55 -12.31 1.42
CA VAL A 236 -3.76 -11.38 0.61
C VAL A 236 -4.35 -9.97 0.62
N ALA A 237 -5.68 -9.85 0.51
CA ALA A 237 -6.34 -8.54 0.55
C ALA A 237 -6.19 -7.85 1.91
N ARG A 238 -6.38 -8.58 3.03
CA ARG A 238 -6.21 -8.03 4.39
C ARG A 238 -4.76 -7.63 4.67
N VAL A 239 -3.78 -8.46 4.28
CA VAL A 239 -2.36 -8.13 4.44
C VAL A 239 -1.96 -6.94 3.57
N ARG A 240 -2.42 -6.86 2.31
CA ARG A 240 -2.18 -5.70 1.44
C ARG A 240 -2.78 -4.42 2.02
N ASN A 241 -3.98 -4.48 2.59
CA ASN A 241 -4.59 -3.34 3.29
C ASN A 241 -3.72 -2.90 4.48
N SER A 242 -3.25 -3.85 5.29
CA SER A 242 -2.42 -3.53 6.46
C SER A 242 -1.07 -2.95 6.08
N LEU A 243 -0.45 -3.44 4.99
CA LEU A 243 0.75 -2.84 4.41
C LEU A 243 0.50 -1.39 3.98
N ALA A 244 -0.58 -1.13 3.22
CA ALA A 244 -0.90 0.23 2.77
C ALA A 244 -1.13 1.20 3.95
N TYR A 245 -1.84 0.75 4.99
CA TYR A 245 -2.00 1.51 6.22
C TYR A 245 -0.67 1.76 6.93
N ALA A 246 0.17 0.73 7.08
CA ALA A 246 1.48 0.83 7.70
C ALA A 246 2.41 1.78 6.92
N THR A 247 2.35 1.79 5.59
CA THR A 247 3.09 2.73 4.74
C THR A 247 2.71 4.17 5.06
N HIS A 248 1.41 4.50 5.01
CA HIS A 248 0.96 5.85 5.35
C HIS A 248 1.33 6.24 6.77
N LYS A 249 1.17 5.30 7.72
CA LYS A 249 1.52 5.52 9.12
C LYS A 249 3.01 5.81 9.29
N PHE A 250 3.88 5.00 8.71
CA PHE A 250 5.34 5.18 8.79
C PHE A 250 5.74 6.58 8.30
N PHE A 251 5.35 6.93 7.08
CA PHE A 251 5.76 8.20 6.49
C PHE A 251 5.17 9.40 7.25
N GLN A 252 3.88 9.36 7.61
CA GLN A 252 3.25 10.48 8.34
C GLN A 252 3.77 10.62 9.78
N ASP A 253 4.04 9.53 10.49
CA ASP A 253 4.64 9.58 11.83
C ASP A 253 6.07 10.15 11.79
N ASN A 254 6.77 10.01 10.67
CA ASN A 254 8.10 10.59 10.43
C ASN A 254 8.05 11.98 9.75
N GLY A 255 6.88 12.61 9.65
CA GLY A 255 6.74 13.99 9.16
C GLY A 255 6.65 14.14 7.64
N PHE A 256 6.65 13.05 6.87
CA PHE A 256 6.49 13.12 5.43
C PHE A 256 5.07 13.52 5.03
N ILE A 257 4.94 14.27 3.94
CA ILE A 257 3.66 14.67 3.36
C ILE A 257 3.33 13.79 2.15
N TRP A 258 2.14 13.19 2.16
CA TRP A 258 1.64 12.47 1.00
C TRP A 258 1.30 13.44 -0.13
N VAL A 259 1.88 13.20 -1.31
CA VAL A 259 1.61 13.98 -2.53
C VAL A 259 1.00 13.09 -3.61
N SER A 260 -0.10 13.56 -4.21
CA SER A 260 -0.72 12.91 -5.36
C SER A 260 -0.09 13.44 -6.65
N SER A 261 0.92 12.73 -7.17
CA SER A 261 1.53 13.07 -8.46
C SER A 261 0.54 12.86 -9.62
N PRO A 262 0.67 13.62 -10.73
CA PRO A 262 -0.15 13.42 -11.92
C PRO A 262 0.05 12.04 -12.56
N ILE A 263 -1.05 11.38 -12.93
CA ILE A 263 -1.01 10.09 -13.65
C ILE A 263 -0.81 10.29 -15.15
N ILE A 264 -1.49 11.29 -15.74
CA ILE A 264 -1.31 11.65 -17.14
C ILE A 264 -0.15 12.64 -17.21
N THR A 265 0.86 12.32 -18.02
CA THR A 265 2.09 13.08 -18.14
C THR A 265 2.49 13.28 -19.60
N ALA A 266 3.22 14.36 -19.86
CA ALA A 266 3.92 14.57 -21.14
C ALA A 266 5.44 14.32 -21.00
N SER A 267 5.87 13.86 -19.83
CA SER A 267 7.26 13.63 -19.46
C SER A 267 7.52 12.13 -19.35
N ASP A 268 8.67 11.71 -19.88
CA ASP A 268 9.23 10.41 -19.58
C ASP A 268 10.18 10.55 -18.37
N CYS A 269 9.84 9.88 -17.27
CA CYS A 269 10.59 9.93 -16.03
C CYS A 269 11.83 9.03 -16.07
N GLU A 270 11.75 7.88 -16.74
CA GLU A 270 12.80 6.86 -16.73
C GLU A 270 13.61 6.83 -18.05
N GLY A 271 13.14 7.50 -19.11
CA GLY A 271 13.91 7.75 -20.34
C GLY A 271 14.14 6.52 -21.23
N ALA A 272 13.54 5.38 -20.90
CA ALA A 272 13.83 4.09 -21.56
C ALA A 272 12.63 3.12 -21.64
N GLY A 273 11.45 3.51 -21.15
CA GLY A 273 10.29 2.62 -21.06
C GLY A 273 9.26 2.89 -22.17
N GLU A 274 8.69 1.84 -22.75
CA GLU A 274 7.45 1.98 -23.54
C GLU A 274 6.33 2.49 -22.62
N GLN A 275 5.72 3.63 -22.98
CA GLN A 275 4.63 4.25 -22.23
C GLN A 275 3.28 4.07 -22.94
N PHE A 276 2.19 3.94 -22.17
CA PHE A 276 0.84 3.93 -22.75
C PHE A 276 0.44 5.35 -23.18
N CYS A 277 0.12 5.53 -24.46
CA CYS A 277 -0.42 6.78 -24.98
C CYS A 277 -1.88 6.99 -24.54
N VAL A 278 -2.19 8.20 -24.10
CA VAL A 278 -3.54 8.64 -23.74
C VAL A 278 -3.98 9.69 -24.76
N THR A 279 -4.97 9.35 -25.58
CA THR A 279 -5.43 10.22 -26.67
C THR A 279 -6.95 10.20 -26.80
N THR A 280 -7.51 11.34 -27.24
CA THR A 280 -8.92 11.48 -27.63
C THR A 280 -9.12 11.54 -29.14
N LEU A 281 -8.04 11.56 -29.92
CA LEU A 281 -8.08 11.63 -31.39
C LEU A 281 -8.67 10.37 -32.03
N ILE A 282 -8.60 9.24 -31.33
CA ILE A 282 -9.19 7.97 -31.76
C ILE A 282 -10.56 7.83 -31.08
N PRO A 283 -11.68 7.98 -31.81
CA PRO A 283 -13.00 7.83 -31.23
C PRO A 283 -13.20 6.41 -30.70
N GLY A 284 -13.44 6.29 -29.39
CA GLY A 284 -13.72 5.02 -28.73
C GLY A 284 -15.00 4.40 -29.30
N SER A 285 -14.90 3.16 -29.77
CA SER A 285 -15.99 2.37 -30.34
C SER A 285 -17.22 2.33 -29.42
N ARG A 286 -18.25 3.14 -29.69
CA ARG A 286 -19.67 2.85 -29.39
C ARG A 286 -20.67 3.89 -29.90
N GLU A 287 -20.23 5.07 -30.33
CA GLU A 287 -21.06 5.94 -31.15
C GLU A 287 -20.38 6.10 -32.52
N THR A 288 -21.13 5.78 -33.57
CA THR A 288 -20.79 5.84 -35.01
C THR A 288 -20.06 4.63 -35.60
N THR A 289 -20.83 3.67 -36.10
CA THR A 289 -20.46 2.75 -37.20
C THR A 289 -20.19 3.48 -38.54
N HIS A 290 -19.97 4.80 -38.52
CA HIS A 290 -19.84 5.67 -39.69
C HIS A 290 -18.76 6.75 -39.57
N THR A 291 -17.98 6.84 -38.49
CA THR A 291 -16.85 7.78 -38.47
C THR A 291 -15.65 7.14 -39.17
N PRO A 292 -15.15 7.72 -40.28
CA PRO A 292 -13.97 7.19 -40.95
C PRO A 292 -12.77 7.26 -40.01
N VAL A 293 -11.98 6.18 -39.96
CA VAL A 293 -10.64 6.13 -39.32
C VAL A 293 -9.70 7.24 -39.89
N ALA A 294 -10.08 7.86 -41.00
CA ALA A 294 -9.44 9.02 -41.63
C ALA A 294 -9.61 10.36 -40.86
N ALA A 295 -10.16 10.38 -39.65
CA ALA A 295 -10.41 11.61 -38.88
C ALA A 295 -9.29 12.00 -37.89
N ILE A 296 -8.18 11.26 -37.81
CA ILE A 296 -7.04 11.67 -36.99
C ILE A 296 -6.38 12.91 -37.63
N PRO A 297 -6.35 14.06 -36.94
CA PRO A 297 -5.75 15.28 -37.49
C PRO A 297 -4.28 15.05 -37.84
N SER A 298 -3.88 15.54 -39.01
CA SER A 298 -2.50 15.43 -39.48
C SER A 298 -1.93 16.80 -39.84
N THR A 299 -0.64 16.93 -39.58
CA THR A 299 0.19 18.05 -40.01
C THR A 299 0.43 18.00 -41.51
N LYS A 300 0.97 19.09 -42.09
CA LYS A 300 1.33 19.15 -43.52
C LYS A 300 2.34 18.07 -43.93
N ASP A 301 3.15 17.60 -42.98
CA ASP A 301 4.17 16.57 -43.20
C ASP A 301 3.61 15.13 -43.04
N GLY A 302 2.29 15.00 -42.83
CA GLY A 302 1.62 13.70 -42.68
C GLY A 302 1.76 13.04 -41.31
N LEU A 303 2.38 13.72 -40.33
CA LEU A 303 2.44 13.29 -38.93
C LEU A 303 1.16 13.65 -38.18
N ILE A 304 0.87 12.96 -37.07
CA ILE A 304 -0.27 13.29 -36.19
C ILE A 304 -0.14 14.73 -35.67
N ASP A 305 -1.19 15.53 -35.83
CA ASP A 305 -1.29 16.88 -35.25
C ASP A 305 -1.79 16.81 -33.80
N TRP A 306 -0.84 16.64 -32.88
CA TRP A 306 -1.11 16.57 -31.44
C TRP A 306 -1.69 17.85 -30.83
N SER A 307 -1.61 18.99 -31.54
CA SER A 307 -2.22 20.24 -31.06
C SER A 307 -3.76 20.16 -30.99
N GLN A 308 -4.34 19.19 -31.71
CA GLN A 308 -5.77 18.92 -31.75
C GLN A 308 -6.21 17.83 -30.76
N ASP A 309 -5.27 17.20 -30.03
CA ASP A 309 -5.62 16.27 -28.96
C ASP A 309 -6.00 17.04 -27.68
N PHE A 310 -6.55 16.34 -26.68
CA PHE A 310 -7.12 16.93 -25.46
C PHE A 310 -6.15 17.86 -24.71
N PHE A 311 -4.86 17.49 -24.64
CA PHE A 311 -3.83 18.26 -23.94
C PHE A 311 -3.04 19.20 -24.86
N GLY A 312 -3.35 19.23 -26.16
CA GLY A 312 -2.61 20.00 -27.17
C GLY A 312 -1.16 19.54 -27.41
N LYS A 313 -0.79 18.37 -26.86
CA LYS A 313 0.52 17.72 -26.98
C LYS A 313 0.37 16.21 -26.65
N PRO A 314 1.34 15.36 -27.01
CA PRO A 314 1.34 13.96 -26.61
C PRO A 314 1.22 13.81 -25.09
N ALA A 315 0.40 12.85 -24.67
CA ALA A 315 0.16 12.53 -23.27
C ALA A 315 0.20 11.02 -23.06
N PHE A 316 0.70 10.62 -21.90
CA PHE A 316 1.00 9.23 -21.56
C PHE A 316 0.60 8.92 -20.13
N LEU A 317 0.43 7.64 -19.81
CA LEU A 317 0.36 7.18 -18.43
C LEU A 317 1.76 7.13 -17.83
N THR A 318 1.91 7.67 -16.62
CA THR A 318 3.22 7.82 -15.98
C THR A 318 3.84 6.48 -15.59
N VAL A 319 5.16 6.38 -15.76
CA VAL A 319 5.97 5.25 -15.29
C VAL A 319 6.41 5.45 -13.84
N SER A 320 6.50 6.71 -13.37
CA SER A 320 6.98 7.10 -12.04
C SER A 320 6.52 8.51 -11.68
N GLY A 321 6.27 8.77 -10.40
CA GLY A 321 5.96 10.09 -9.85
C GLY A 321 7.19 10.85 -9.35
N GLN A 322 8.40 10.29 -9.48
CA GLN A 322 9.64 10.78 -8.88
C GLN A 322 9.95 12.24 -9.21
N LEU A 323 9.95 12.63 -10.49
CA LEU A 323 10.23 14.01 -10.89
C LEU A 323 9.25 15.02 -10.26
N ASN A 324 7.99 14.62 -10.06
CA ASN A 324 7.04 15.45 -9.32
C ASN A 324 7.36 15.46 -7.83
N GLY A 325 7.72 14.32 -7.24
CA GLY A 325 8.20 14.19 -5.87
C GLY A 325 9.33 15.17 -5.56
N GLU A 326 10.36 15.23 -6.41
CA GLU A 326 11.48 16.16 -6.27
C GLU A 326 11.02 17.63 -6.19
N THR A 327 10.10 18.04 -7.08
CA THR A 327 9.56 19.42 -7.03
C THR A 327 8.86 19.73 -5.72
N TYR A 328 8.09 18.77 -5.18
CA TYR A 328 7.41 18.94 -3.90
C TYR A 328 8.36 18.90 -2.71
N ALA A 329 9.40 18.05 -2.75
CA ALA A 329 10.40 17.97 -1.69
C ALA A 329 11.10 19.33 -1.46
N THR A 330 11.37 20.08 -2.54
CA THR A 330 11.93 21.45 -2.42
C THR A 330 11.00 22.48 -1.76
N ALA A 331 9.71 22.18 -1.64
CA ALA A 331 8.70 23.05 -1.04
C ALA A 331 8.19 22.55 0.33
N LEU A 332 8.21 21.24 0.55
CA LEU A 332 7.55 20.55 1.66
C LEU A 332 8.52 19.71 2.51
N SER A 333 9.82 19.76 2.22
CA SER A 333 10.86 18.90 2.77
C SER A 333 10.69 17.45 2.32
N ASP A 334 10.06 16.61 3.13
CA ASP A 334 10.00 15.17 2.90
C ASP A 334 8.61 14.79 2.42
N VAL A 335 8.53 14.13 1.28
CA VAL A 335 7.27 13.78 0.63
C VAL A 335 7.27 12.32 0.19
N TYR A 336 6.10 11.77 -0.06
CA TYR A 336 6.00 10.46 -0.72
C TYR A 336 4.79 10.40 -1.63
N THR A 337 4.96 9.74 -2.77
CA THR A 337 3.84 9.31 -3.61
C THR A 337 3.32 7.96 -3.12
N PHE A 338 2.04 7.71 -3.36
CA PHE A 338 1.47 6.37 -3.27
C PHE A 338 0.36 6.30 -4.31
N GLY A 339 0.66 5.78 -5.49
CA GLY A 339 -0.23 5.84 -6.64
C GLY A 339 0.05 4.78 -7.71
N PRO A 340 -0.85 4.64 -8.68
CA PRO A 340 -0.67 3.71 -9.79
C PRO A 340 0.37 4.23 -10.79
N THR A 341 1.17 3.31 -11.33
CA THR A 341 2.10 3.55 -12.43
C THR A 341 1.99 2.44 -13.47
N PHE A 342 2.49 2.72 -14.67
CA PHE A 342 2.21 1.92 -15.84
C PHE A 342 3.47 1.63 -16.64
N ARG A 343 3.60 0.42 -17.17
CA ARG A 343 4.67 0.04 -18.10
C ARG A 343 4.06 -0.68 -19.29
N ALA A 344 4.32 -0.19 -20.51
CA ALA A 344 3.74 -0.72 -21.73
C ALA A 344 4.60 -1.82 -22.38
N GLU A 345 5.72 -2.19 -21.75
CA GLU A 345 6.58 -3.27 -22.21
C GLU A 345 5.79 -4.57 -22.42
N ASN A 346 5.96 -5.21 -23.58
CA ASN A 346 5.29 -6.48 -23.90
C ASN A 346 5.95 -7.68 -23.18
N SER A 347 5.82 -7.70 -21.85
CA SER A 347 6.48 -8.64 -20.96
C SER A 347 5.46 -9.50 -20.21
N ASN A 348 5.23 -10.73 -20.68
CA ASN A 348 4.32 -11.68 -20.05
C ASN A 348 5.08 -12.66 -19.14
N THR A 349 5.47 -12.20 -17.95
CA THR A 349 6.15 -13.02 -16.94
C THR A 349 5.30 -13.21 -15.69
N SER A 350 5.74 -14.06 -14.76
CA SER A 350 5.05 -14.25 -13.47
C SER A 350 5.20 -13.09 -12.49
N ARG A 351 6.02 -12.08 -12.82
CA ARG A 351 6.39 -10.97 -11.93
C ARG A 351 6.02 -9.59 -12.46
N HIS A 352 5.72 -9.45 -13.75
CA HIS A 352 5.42 -8.16 -14.37
C HIS A 352 3.91 -7.90 -14.45
N LEU A 353 3.54 -6.64 -14.29
CA LEU A 353 2.19 -6.11 -14.50
C LEU A 353 2.32 -4.83 -15.33
N ALA A 354 1.38 -4.60 -16.24
CA ALA A 354 1.30 -3.35 -17.00
C ALA A 354 0.78 -2.17 -16.16
N GLU A 355 0.05 -2.46 -15.09
CA GLU A 355 -0.44 -1.51 -14.08
C GLU A 355 -0.09 -2.05 -12.70
N PHE A 356 0.63 -1.26 -11.92
CA PHE A 356 0.99 -1.58 -10.54
C PHE A 356 1.03 -0.29 -9.70
N TRP A 357 1.32 -0.42 -8.42
CA TRP A 357 1.34 0.72 -7.49
C TRP A 357 2.76 0.90 -6.99
N MET A 358 3.23 2.15 -7.02
CA MET A 358 4.51 2.55 -6.46
C MET A 358 4.33 3.44 -5.25
N ILE A 359 5.33 3.39 -4.39
CA ILE A 359 5.50 4.21 -3.20
C ILE A 359 6.88 4.83 -3.35
N GLU A 360 6.92 6.13 -3.57
CA GLU A 360 8.15 6.84 -3.97
C GLU A 360 8.37 7.99 -2.97
N PRO A 361 9.15 7.76 -1.90
CA PRO A 361 9.57 8.84 -1.00
C PRO A 361 10.65 9.70 -1.64
N GLU A 362 10.62 10.99 -1.37
CA GLU A 362 11.67 11.95 -1.70
C GLU A 362 12.00 12.81 -0.48
N LEU A 363 13.29 12.94 -0.17
CA LEU A 363 13.79 13.54 1.08
C LEU A 363 14.64 14.77 0.75
N ALA A 364 14.27 15.93 1.30
CA ALA A 364 15.07 17.14 1.11
C ALA A 364 16.34 17.08 1.98
N PHE A 365 17.46 17.56 1.44
CA PHE A 365 18.77 17.59 2.11
C PHE A 365 19.36 16.22 2.47
N ALA A 366 18.77 15.13 2.01
CA ALA A 366 19.28 13.78 2.20
C ALA A 366 20.44 13.45 1.24
N ASP A 367 21.38 12.62 1.70
CA ASP A 367 22.32 11.93 0.84
C ASP A 367 21.95 10.43 0.66
N LEU A 368 22.83 9.67 -0.01
CA LEU A 368 22.57 8.25 -0.28
C LEU A 368 22.50 7.40 1.00
N GLU A 369 23.24 7.75 2.06
CA GLU A 369 23.18 7.03 3.33
C GLU A 369 21.85 7.28 4.03
N ASP A 370 21.33 8.51 3.97
CA ASP A 370 20.00 8.86 4.48
C ASP A 370 18.89 8.08 3.73
N ASP A 371 18.98 7.99 2.40
CA ASP A 371 18.03 7.23 1.58
C ASP A 371 18.04 5.74 1.93
N MET A 372 19.24 5.13 2.02
CA MET A 372 19.38 3.72 2.43
C MET A 372 18.86 3.46 3.85
N ALA A 373 19.07 4.40 4.78
CA ALA A 373 18.54 4.32 6.13
C ALA A 373 17.01 4.41 6.15
N CYS A 374 16.42 5.32 5.37
CA CYS A 374 14.98 5.45 5.20
C CYS A 374 14.37 4.17 4.63
N ALA A 375 14.93 3.63 3.54
CA ALA A 375 14.47 2.39 2.92
C ALA A 375 14.53 1.20 3.89
N THR A 376 15.62 1.08 4.66
CA THR A 376 15.77 0.03 5.67
C THR A 376 14.71 0.14 6.76
N ALA A 377 14.59 1.34 7.37
CA ALA A 377 13.63 1.59 8.44
C ALA A 377 12.18 1.37 7.98
N TYR A 378 11.85 1.83 6.77
CA TYR A 378 10.54 1.64 6.15
C TYR A 378 10.20 0.16 5.99
N LEU A 379 11.09 -0.63 5.37
CA LEU A 379 10.88 -2.05 5.12
C LEU A 379 10.75 -2.84 6.44
N GLN A 380 11.62 -2.58 7.41
CA GLN A 380 11.55 -3.21 8.73
C GLN A 380 10.22 -2.88 9.43
N TYR A 381 9.81 -1.61 9.40
CA TYR A 381 8.56 -1.17 10.01
C TYR A 381 7.33 -1.86 9.42
N VAL A 382 7.15 -1.84 8.10
CA VAL A 382 5.94 -2.42 7.48
C VAL A 382 5.89 -3.93 7.61
N VAL A 383 7.05 -4.61 7.60
CA VAL A 383 7.14 -6.06 7.83
C VAL A 383 6.78 -6.39 9.28
N GLN A 384 7.35 -5.66 10.25
CA GLN A 384 7.00 -5.81 11.66
C GLN A 384 5.49 -5.58 11.89
N TYR A 385 4.95 -4.51 11.31
CA TYR A 385 3.54 -4.19 11.44
C TYR A 385 2.64 -5.34 10.97
N VAL A 386 2.95 -5.98 9.84
CA VAL A 386 2.19 -7.14 9.36
C VAL A 386 2.35 -8.36 10.26
N LEU A 387 3.55 -8.65 10.75
CA LEU A 387 3.78 -9.76 11.67
C LEU A 387 2.97 -9.61 12.96
N GLU A 388 2.83 -8.39 13.47
CA GLU A 388 2.09 -8.09 14.69
C GLU A 388 0.56 -8.03 14.47
N ASN A 389 0.12 -7.46 13.34
CA ASN A 389 -1.29 -7.12 13.11
C ASN A 389 -2.04 -8.08 12.17
N CYS A 390 -1.34 -9.02 11.51
CA CYS A 390 -1.94 -9.98 10.57
C CYS A 390 -1.62 -11.44 10.95
N GLN A 391 -1.45 -11.74 12.24
CA GLN A 391 -0.97 -13.04 12.73
C GLN A 391 -1.73 -14.25 12.15
N GLU A 392 -3.05 -14.20 12.12
CA GLU A 392 -3.88 -15.30 11.59
C GLU A 392 -3.62 -15.56 10.08
N ASP A 393 -3.52 -14.48 9.30
CA ASP A 393 -3.25 -14.56 7.87
C ASP A 393 -1.80 -14.99 7.59
N MET A 394 -0.85 -14.52 8.40
CA MET A 394 0.57 -14.92 8.31
C MET A 394 0.78 -16.38 8.69
N ALA A 395 0.11 -16.88 9.72
CA ALA A 395 0.13 -18.30 10.07
C ALA A 395 -0.44 -19.18 8.95
N PHE A 396 -1.49 -18.71 8.27
CA PHE A 396 -2.02 -19.36 7.08
C PHE A 396 -1.01 -19.37 5.93
N PHE A 397 -0.31 -18.27 5.67
CA PHE A 397 0.74 -18.23 4.65
C PHE A 397 1.90 -19.17 4.96
N ASP A 398 2.36 -19.20 6.21
CA ASP A 398 3.44 -20.09 6.65
C ASP A 398 3.06 -21.56 6.48
N THR A 399 1.81 -21.90 6.76
CA THR A 399 1.35 -23.30 6.64
C THR A 399 1.11 -23.72 5.19
N TRP A 400 0.46 -22.86 4.39
CA TRP A 400 -0.16 -23.27 3.12
C TRP A 400 0.43 -22.64 1.86
N ILE A 401 1.23 -21.58 1.99
CA ILE A 401 1.78 -20.82 0.86
C ILE A 401 3.29 -21.00 0.76
N GLU A 402 4.03 -20.66 1.82
CA GLU A 402 5.49 -20.75 1.88
C GLU A 402 5.92 -21.02 3.31
N LYS A 403 6.38 -22.25 3.57
CA LYS A 403 6.86 -22.65 4.90
C LYS A 403 8.11 -21.87 5.28
N GLY A 404 8.11 -21.30 6.47
CA GLY A 404 9.20 -20.49 6.99
C GLY A 404 9.13 -19.01 6.59
N ILE A 405 8.04 -18.55 5.95
CA ILE A 405 7.88 -17.14 5.58
C ILE A 405 7.87 -16.23 6.81
N ILE A 406 7.28 -16.67 7.93
CA ILE A 406 7.30 -15.87 9.17
C ILE A 406 8.74 -15.67 9.63
N LYS A 407 9.51 -16.76 9.71
CA LYS A 407 10.93 -16.69 10.08
C LYS A 407 11.72 -15.79 9.14
N ARG A 408 11.52 -15.93 7.82
CA ARG A 408 12.19 -15.10 6.82
C ARG A 408 11.86 -13.62 6.98
N LEU A 409 10.62 -13.28 7.30
CA LEU A 409 10.19 -11.89 7.54
C LEU A 409 10.69 -11.37 8.90
N THR A 410 10.72 -12.20 9.94
CA THR A 410 11.36 -11.86 11.22
C THR A 410 12.84 -11.53 11.02
N ASP A 411 13.55 -12.32 10.22
CA ASP A 411 14.95 -12.06 9.86
C ASP A 411 15.13 -10.69 9.18
N VAL A 412 14.17 -10.24 8.35
CA VAL A 412 14.20 -8.89 7.74
C VAL A 412 14.10 -7.80 8.80
N VAL A 413 13.26 -7.98 9.82
CA VAL A 413 13.07 -7.03 10.91
C VAL A 413 14.30 -6.97 11.83
N GLU A 414 14.89 -8.12 12.15
CA GLU A 414 15.92 -8.23 13.18
C GLU A 414 17.35 -8.05 12.67
N LYS A 415 17.63 -8.36 11.40
CA LYS A 415 18.99 -8.30 10.85
C LYS A 415 19.29 -6.93 10.27
N ASN A 416 20.53 -6.48 10.46
CA ASN A 416 21.06 -5.32 9.77
C ASN A 416 21.25 -5.64 8.28
N PHE A 417 20.73 -4.77 7.42
CA PHE A 417 20.89 -4.92 5.98
C PHE A 417 22.36 -4.82 5.61
N VAL A 418 22.82 -5.73 4.76
CA VAL A 418 24.20 -5.70 4.27
C VAL A 418 24.31 -4.59 3.24
N GLN A 419 25.25 -3.67 3.42
CA GLN A 419 25.58 -2.68 2.40
C GLN A 419 26.78 -3.17 1.58
N LEU A 420 26.66 -3.16 0.27
CA LEU A 420 27.68 -3.65 -0.65
C LEU A 420 27.85 -2.68 -1.81
N THR A 421 29.08 -2.33 -2.17
CA THR A 421 29.30 -1.60 -3.42
C THR A 421 29.06 -2.54 -4.61
N TYR A 422 28.63 -2.01 -5.75
CA TYR A 422 28.49 -2.78 -6.99
C TYR A 422 29.80 -3.52 -7.34
N THR A 423 30.94 -2.87 -7.15
CA THR A 423 32.26 -3.47 -7.42
C THR A 423 32.51 -4.68 -6.52
N ASP A 424 32.16 -4.59 -5.24
CA ASP A 424 32.28 -5.71 -4.31
C ASP A 424 31.27 -6.83 -4.60
N ALA A 425 30.07 -6.48 -5.05
CA ALA A 425 29.06 -7.44 -5.52
C ALA A 425 29.59 -8.27 -6.70
N ILE A 426 30.17 -7.62 -7.72
CA ILE A 426 30.80 -8.30 -8.86
C ILE A 426 31.98 -9.17 -8.40
N ASN A 427 32.84 -8.67 -7.52
CA ASN A 427 33.96 -9.45 -6.97
C ASN A 427 33.49 -10.68 -6.19
N LEU A 428 32.39 -10.57 -5.47
CA LEU A 428 31.77 -11.68 -4.73
C LEU A 428 31.21 -12.73 -5.70
N LEU A 429 30.50 -12.30 -6.73
CA LEU A 429 29.95 -13.18 -7.77
C LEU A 429 31.04 -13.90 -8.58
N LEU A 430 32.13 -13.22 -8.93
CA LEU A 430 33.27 -13.82 -9.64
C LEU A 430 33.99 -14.90 -8.82
N LYS A 431 33.92 -14.81 -7.48
CA LYS A 431 34.47 -15.81 -6.55
C LYS A 431 33.49 -16.95 -6.25
N ALA A 432 32.24 -16.85 -6.69
CA ALA A 432 31.23 -17.86 -6.46
C ALA A 432 31.63 -19.17 -7.14
N LYS A 433 31.45 -20.30 -6.44
CA LYS A 433 31.60 -21.65 -7.02
C LYS A 433 30.33 -22.08 -7.78
N LYS A 434 29.57 -21.12 -8.30
CA LYS A 434 28.30 -21.32 -9.00
C LYS A 434 28.45 -20.86 -10.44
N LYS A 435 27.89 -21.62 -11.37
CA LYS A 435 27.80 -21.22 -12.77
C LYS A 435 26.52 -20.40 -12.96
N PHE A 436 26.66 -19.17 -13.43
CA PHE A 436 25.55 -18.28 -13.79
C PHE A 436 25.20 -18.45 -15.27
N GLU A 437 23.94 -18.23 -15.62
CA GLU A 437 23.47 -18.22 -17.00
C GLU A 437 23.89 -16.92 -17.70
N PHE A 438 23.79 -15.80 -17.00
CA PHE A 438 24.19 -14.48 -17.45
C PHE A 438 25.64 -14.15 -17.06
N PRO A 439 26.37 -13.38 -17.88
CA PRO A 439 27.75 -13.05 -17.61
C PRO A 439 27.88 -12.12 -16.40
N VAL A 440 28.74 -12.50 -15.46
CA VAL A 440 29.16 -11.63 -14.36
C VAL A 440 30.36 -10.81 -14.83
N LYS A 441 30.14 -9.52 -15.12
CA LYS A 441 31.19 -8.60 -15.57
C LYS A 441 30.92 -7.20 -15.05
N TRP A 442 31.98 -6.52 -14.61
CA TRP A 442 31.90 -5.12 -14.22
C TRP A 442 31.45 -4.25 -15.41
N GLY A 443 30.45 -3.39 -15.19
CA GLY A 443 29.80 -2.58 -16.22
C GLY A 443 28.61 -3.25 -16.89
N CYS A 444 28.19 -4.43 -16.44
CA CYS A 444 26.90 -5.03 -16.79
C CYS A 444 25.94 -4.95 -15.60
N ASP A 445 24.65 -4.81 -15.88
CA ASP A 445 23.63 -4.82 -14.83
C ASP A 445 23.50 -6.21 -14.19
N LEU A 446 23.13 -6.23 -12.90
CA LEU A 446 22.89 -7.49 -12.20
C LEU A 446 21.57 -8.10 -12.68
N GLN A 447 21.56 -9.41 -12.85
CA GLN A 447 20.37 -10.17 -13.21
C GLN A 447 19.79 -10.80 -11.95
N SER A 448 18.51 -11.16 -11.98
CA SER A 448 17.83 -11.72 -10.80
C SER A 448 18.52 -12.95 -10.21
N GLU A 449 19.23 -13.77 -11.00
CA GLU A 449 20.01 -14.88 -10.45
C GLU A 449 21.23 -14.44 -9.63
N HIS A 450 21.85 -13.32 -10.01
CA HIS A 450 22.99 -12.72 -9.31
C HIS A 450 22.53 -12.13 -7.97
N GLU A 451 21.46 -11.34 -7.98
CA GLU A 451 20.87 -10.72 -6.78
C GLU A 451 20.42 -11.76 -5.77
N ARG A 452 19.77 -12.83 -6.26
CA ARG A 452 19.35 -13.96 -5.42
C ARG A 452 20.53 -14.72 -4.85
N TYR A 453 21.59 -14.95 -5.62
CA TYR A 453 22.79 -15.60 -5.08
C TYR A 453 23.42 -14.78 -3.96
N ILE A 454 23.57 -13.47 -4.15
CA ILE A 454 24.12 -12.56 -3.14
C ILE A 454 23.28 -12.65 -1.85
N THR A 455 21.96 -12.52 -1.98
CA THR A 455 21.05 -12.47 -0.82
C THR A 455 20.88 -13.83 -0.16
N GLU A 456 20.46 -14.85 -0.92
CA GLU A 456 20.01 -16.15 -0.39
C GLU A 456 21.18 -17.05 0.00
N GLU A 457 22.28 -17.04 -0.77
CA GLU A 457 23.41 -17.94 -0.58
C GLU A 457 24.59 -17.25 0.13
N ALA A 458 25.07 -16.12 -0.40
CA ALA A 458 26.28 -15.48 0.12
C ALA A 458 26.06 -14.81 1.49
N PHE A 459 24.88 -14.22 1.70
CA PHE A 459 24.49 -13.59 2.96
C PHE A 459 23.35 -14.31 3.70
N ALA A 460 23.12 -15.59 3.37
CA ALA A 460 22.21 -16.50 4.10
C ALA A 460 20.80 -15.91 4.35
N GLY A 461 20.23 -15.27 3.33
CA GLY A 461 18.89 -14.67 3.36
C GLY A 461 18.83 -13.27 4.00
N CYS A 462 19.96 -12.65 4.35
CA CYS A 462 19.98 -11.27 4.82
C CYS A 462 19.72 -10.30 3.66
N PRO A 463 18.82 -9.31 3.80
CA PRO A 463 18.64 -8.27 2.79
C PRO A 463 19.95 -7.51 2.51
N VAL A 464 20.16 -7.15 1.25
CA VAL A 464 21.38 -6.49 0.78
C VAL A 464 21.00 -5.24 -0.01
N ILE A 465 21.63 -4.12 0.33
CA ILE A 465 21.60 -2.88 -0.43
C ILE A 465 22.87 -2.81 -1.27
N ILE A 466 22.71 -2.79 -2.59
CA ILE A 466 23.82 -2.63 -3.53
C ILE A 466 23.85 -1.17 -3.98
N ARG A 467 25.00 -0.52 -3.84
CA ARG A 467 25.19 0.91 -4.14
C ARG A 467 26.38 1.19 -5.05
N ASP A 468 26.53 2.43 -5.47
CA ASP A 468 27.64 2.90 -6.31
C ASP A 468 27.73 2.17 -7.67
N TYR A 469 26.58 1.98 -8.33
CA TYR A 469 26.53 1.40 -9.67
C TYR A 469 27.29 2.28 -10.69
N PRO A 470 27.94 1.68 -11.70
CA PRO A 470 28.57 2.44 -12.76
C PRO A 470 27.50 3.13 -13.60
N LYS A 471 27.72 4.41 -13.91
CA LYS A 471 26.77 5.25 -14.67
C LYS A 471 26.24 4.58 -15.95
N ALA A 472 27.09 3.87 -16.67
CA ALA A 472 26.75 3.22 -17.93
C ALA A 472 25.75 2.05 -17.79
N CYS A 473 25.59 1.47 -16.58
CA CYS A 473 24.56 0.45 -16.34
C CYS A 473 23.17 1.07 -16.14
N LEU A 474 23.11 2.25 -15.51
CA LEU A 474 21.85 2.92 -15.19
C LEU A 474 21.30 3.74 -16.36
N PHE A 475 22.20 4.28 -17.19
CA PHE A 475 21.87 5.04 -18.39
C PHE A 475 22.69 4.46 -19.55
N PRO A 476 22.15 3.50 -20.32
CA PRO A 476 22.77 3.09 -21.57
C PRO A 476 23.01 4.35 -22.41
N LEU A 477 24.25 4.59 -22.83
CA LEU A 477 24.70 5.82 -23.48
C LEU A 477 24.14 6.06 -24.89
N ASP A 478 23.04 5.40 -25.26
CA ASP A 478 22.43 5.51 -26.58
C ASP A 478 21.03 6.16 -26.50
N TYR A 479 21.03 7.46 -26.17
CA TYR A 479 20.01 8.44 -26.60
C TYR A 479 20.66 9.78 -26.91
#